data_AF-A0A6F8Y843-F1
#
_entry.id   AF-A0A6F8Y843-F1
#
_cell.length_a   1.000
_cell.length_b   1.000
_cell.length_c   1.000
_cell.angle_alpha   90.00
_cell.angle_beta   90.00
_cell.angle_gamma   90.00
#
_symmetry.space_group_name_H-M   'P 1'
#
loop_
_entity.id
_entity.type
_entity.pdbx_description
1 polymer ?
#
loop_
_entity_poly.entity_id
_entity_poly.type
_entity_poly.pdbx_seq_one_letter_code
_entity_poly.pdbx_strand_id
1 'polypeptide(L)'
;MERAAALDMWLRSLVPALPPGVALVAFGGLGRLQCAPHSDLDLILLHTGVPGIDELAASLWYPIWDTRIGLDHSVRTIPEALSVAHDDVKVALSLLDSRHVTGDRELTQQLVEAAAEQWRRTAVRQLVRLREITLARWKAHGELAFLLEGDLKEAAGGLRDVGILRAIAQGGLADTMRPAVRAAHLRLLDTRDALHATVGRRVDRLVAQERASVARLLGLDDGDALLRRVASDARTITHALDDGWRMADRLRSGRRRGADGKPQRRPVARDVVEQDGELVLARTAIGARPDPSLSVRVAAAAAVTQLPIARATCEWLAAYCPPLPAPWPPAARDALITLLGAGLGLVPTWETCDRYGLVDAWLPEWTRMRSLPQHNPVHRFTLDRHLVQAAYEATAFTREVGRPDLLLLGAFLHDVGKGLSGDHSLVGAPVAGGIAQRIGLPPEEVAVIEKLVRLHLLLPDVATRRDLSDPVTIRSVAAAVGDTTTLSLLHGLARADAQATGPAAWSEWKGRLIADLVRRVHIALDTGVLPAPPSPTRRWWPARCRSYTWTANGSPWPPPTGAACSPRWPAASPCTAWRSSSPTRPRWTVGRWWSSGSARATAPRPTRSRWPATYAARSPATSR
;
A
#
# COMPACT_ATOMS: atom_id res chain seq x y z
N MET A 1 5.82 28.95 6.05
CA MET A 1 5.35 30.21 6.69
C MET A 1 5.61 31.43 5.82
N GLU A 2 6.84 31.71 5.40
CA GLU A 2 7.18 32.87 4.55
C GLU A 2 6.32 32.97 3.27
N ARG A 3 6.12 31.85 2.57
CA ARG A 3 5.25 31.77 1.39
C ARG A 3 3.81 32.21 1.67
N ALA A 4 3.26 31.78 2.81
CA ALA A 4 1.90 32.17 3.21
C ALA A 4 1.83 33.66 3.54
N ALA A 5 2.85 34.23 4.18
CA ALA A 5 2.94 35.66 4.44
C ALA A 5 3.02 36.49 3.14
N ALA A 6 3.80 36.04 2.16
CA ALA A 6 3.88 36.68 0.84
C ALA A 6 2.53 36.64 0.11
N LEU A 7 1.82 35.50 0.15
CA LEU A 7 0.48 35.38 -0.40
C LEU A 7 -0.53 36.29 0.32
N ASP A 8 -0.48 36.38 1.65
CA ASP A 8 -1.35 37.27 2.42
C ASP A 8 -1.11 38.75 2.04
N MET A 9 0.15 39.17 1.90
CA MET A 9 0.49 40.52 1.46
C MET A 9 -0.04 40.81 0.06
N TRP A 10 0.13 39.87 -0.87
CA TRP A 10 -0.38 40.00 -2.21
C TRP A 10 -1.92 40.06 -2.23
N LEU A 11 -2.61 39.17 -1.53
CA LEU A 11 -4.08 39.18 -1.43
C LEU A 11 -4.61 40.48 -0.84
N ARG A 12 -3.92 41.05 0.17
CA ARG A 12 -4.25 42.37 0.74
C ARG A 12 -4.08 43.50 -0.27
N SER A 13 -3.10 43.39 -1.16
CA SER A 13 -2.88 44.41 -2.20
C SER A 13 -3.96 44.40 -3.29
N LEU A 14 -4.62 43.25 -3.51
CA LEU A 14 -5.72 43.14 -4.49
C LEU A 14 -7.00 43.84 -4.00
N VAL A 15 -7.20 43.95 -2.68
CA VAL A 15 -8.38 44.58 -2.10
C VAL A 15 -7.96 45.49 -0.94
N PRO A 16 -7.55 46.73 -1.23
CA PRO A 16 -6.95 47.61 -0.24
C PRO A 16 -7.90 48.03 0.90
N ALA A 17 -9.22 47.99 0.66
CA ALA A 17 -10.23 48.19 1.69
C ALA A 17 -11.50 47.39 1.39
N LEU A 18 -11.81 46.41 2.25
CA LEU A 18 -13.11 45.74 2.24
C LEU A 18 -14.12 46.56 3.05
N PRO A 19 -15.39 46.63 2.62
CA PRO A 19 -16.42 47.34 3.39
C PRO A 19 -16.67 46.63 4.75
N PRO A 20 -17.19 47.35 5.76
CA PRO A 20 -17.62 46.72 7.01
C PRO A 20 -18.60 45.58 6.76
N GLY A 21 -18.49 44.49 7.53
CA GLY A 21 -19.30 43.30 7.32
C GLY A 21 -18.85 42.43 6.14
N VAL A 22 -17.63 42.64 5.60
CA VAL A 22 -16.99 41.74 4.63
C VAL A 22 -15.58 41.34 5.09
N ALA A 23 -15.25 40.06 4.96
CA ALA A 23 -13.93 39.53 5.31
C ALA A 23 -13.42 38.53 4.29
N LEU A 24 -12.13 38.59 3.98
CA LEU A 24 -11.45 37.55 3.21
C LEU A 24 -10.80 36.57 4.18
N VAL A 25 -11.20 35.30 4.07
CA VAL A 25 -10.77 34.21 4.94
C VAL A 25 -10.09 33.14 4.10
N ALA A 26 -8.91 32.72 4.52
CA ALA A 26 -8.22 31.57 3.95
C ALA A 26 -8.58 30.30 4.72
N PHE A 27 -8.64 29.18 4.03
CA PHE A 27 -8.79 27.86 4.66
C PHE A 27 -7.77 26.86 4.08
N GLY A 28 -7.87 25.60 4.47
CA GLY A 28 -7.01 24.55 3.91
C GLY A 28 -5.52 24.82 4.12
N GLY A 29 -4.73 24.69 3.05
CA GLY A 29 -3.27 24.88 3.12
C GLY A 29 -2.86 26.29 3.56
N LEU A 30 -3.53 27.32 3.03
CA LEU A 30 -3.25 28.72 3.34
C LEU A 30 -3.77 29.12 4.72
N GLY A 31 -4.93 28.58 5.10
CA GLY A 31 -5.47 28.69 6.45
C GLY A 31 -4.48 28.17 7.51
N ARG A 32 -3.83 27.03 7.23
CA ARG A 32 -2.83 26.42 8.13
C ARG A 32 -1.41 26.98 7.99
N LEU A 33 -1.15 27.95 7.11
CA LEU A 33 0.20 28.45 6.79
C LEU A 33 1.17 27.37 6.23
N GLN A 34 0.62 26.37 5.56
CA GLN A 34 1.28 25.16 5.03
C GLN A 34 1.14 25.03 3.51
N CYS A 35 1.04 26.15 2.78
CA CYS A 35 0.99 26.14 1.31
C CYS A 35 2.28 25.59 0.72
N ALA A 36 2.21 24.50 -0.04
CA ALA A 36 3.31 24.04 -0.87
C ALA A 36 3.43 24.91 -2.14
N PRO A 37 4.60 24.95 -2.82
CA PRO A 37 4.71 25.59 -4.13
C PRO A 37 3.64 25.08 -5.08
N HIS A 38 3.11 25.91 -5.98
CA HIS A 38 2.09 25.51 -6.95
C HIS A 38 0.80 24.91 -6.36
N SER A 39 0.52 25.12 -5.06
CA SER A 39 -0.76 24.75 -4.46
C SER A 39 -1.85 25.75 -4.83
N ASP A 40 -3.08 25.27 -4.85
CA ASP A 40 -4.27 26.11 -5.03
C ASP A 40 -4.46 27.03 -3.80
N LEU A 41 -5.09 28.18 -4.05
CA LEU A 41 -5.57 29.10 -3.02
C LEU A 41 -7.00 28.73 -2.66
N ASP A 42 -7.25 28.62 -1.36
CA ASP A 42 -8.52 28.20 -0.78
C ASP A 42 -9.11 29.41 -0.01
N LEU A 43 -10.06 30.14 -0.61
CA LEU A 43 -10.54 31.44 -0.10
C LEU A 43 -12.07 31.53 0.07
N ILE A 44 -12.55 32.15 1.14
CA ILE A 44 -13.95 32.53 1.31
C ILE A 44 -14.03 34.05 1.45
N LEU A 45 -14.87 34.67 0.63
CA LEU A 45 -15.34 36.03 0.87
C LEU A 45 -16.59 35.97 1.74
N LEU A 46 -16.41 36.21 3.03
CA LEU A 46 -17.50 36.27 4.00
C LEU A 46 -18.19 37.61 3.95
N HIS A 47 -19.52 37.63 4.06
CA HIS A 47 -20.28 38.86 4.14
C HIS A 47 -21.51 38.76 5.08
N THR A 48 -22.03 39.90 5.51
CA THR A 48 -23.27 40.02 6.30
C THR A 48 -24.51 40.38 5.47
N GLY A 49 -24.46 40.13 4.16
CA GLY A 49 -25.52 40.53 3.22
C GLY A 49 -25.35 41.95 2.64
N VAL A 50 -24.11 42.45 2.57
CA VAL A 50 -23.83 43.76 1.99
C VAL A 50 -24.23 43.84 0.50
N PRO A 51 -24.80 44.97 0.02
CA PRO A 51 -25.04 45.19 -1.40
C PRO A 51 -23.73 45.20 -2.20
N GLY A 52 -23.78 44.75 -3.47
CA GLY A 52 -22.63 44.79 -4.37
C GLY A 52 -21.56 43.72 -4.12
N ILE A 53 -21.91 42.65 -3.37
CA ILE A 53 -20.95 41.60 -3.02
C ILE A 53 -20.46 40.82 -4.24
N ASP A 54 -21.29 40.66 -5.27
CA ASP A 54 -20.95 39.93 -6.49
C ASP A 54 -19.92 40.70 -7.33
N GLU A 55 -20.08 42.03 -7.44
CA GLU A 55 -19.10 42.90 -8.09
C GLU A 55 -17.78 42.95 -7.32
N LEU A 56 -17.84 43.00 -5.98
CA LEU A 56 -16.65 42.95 -5.13
C LEU A 56 -15.93 41.61 -5.28
N ALA A 57 -16.66 40.49 -5.25
CA ALA A 57 -16.14 39.16 -5.47
C ALA A 57 -15.45 39.06 -6.84
N ALA A 58 -16.11 39.49 -7.91
CA ALA A 58 -15.54 39.54 -9.25
C ALA A 58 -14.23 40.34 -9.29
N SER A 59 -14.19 41.53 -8.66
CA SER A 59 -13.00 42.38 -8.62
C SER A 59 -11.81 41.73 -7.91
N LEU A 60 -12.06 40.81 -6.97
CA LEU A 60 -11.03 40.06 -6.25
C LEU A 60 -10.60 38.79 -7.01
N TRP A 61 -11.54 38.05 -7.59
CA TRP A 61 -11.25 36.74 -8.21
C TRP A 61 -10.58 36.86 -9.58
N TYR A 62 -10.97 37.82 -10.42
CA TYR A 62 -10.39 37.98 -11.76
C TYR A 62 -8.87 38.20 -11.73
N PRO A 63 -8.32 39.12 -10.91
CA PRO A 63 -6.87 39.27 -10.79
C PRO A 63 -6.15 37.99 -10.35
N ILE A 64 -6.76 37.19 -9.48
CA ILE A 64 -6.16 35.92 -9.04
C ILE A 64 -6.13 34.93 -10.21
N TRP A 65 -7.22 34.78 -10.97
CA TRP A 65 -7.23 33.90 -12.14
C TRP A 65 -6.23 34.30 -13.20
N ASP A 66 -6.00 35.60 -13.40
CA ASP A 66 -5.02 36.10 -14.37
C ASP A 66 -3.58 35.70 -14.02
N THR A 67 -3.28 35.46 -12.74
CA THR A 67 -1.96 34.93 -12.31
C THR A 67 -1.74 33.46 -12.64
N ARG A 68 -2.78 32.74 -13.12
CA ARG A 68 -2.79 31.29 -13.34
C ARG A 68 -2.52 30.43 -12.10
N ILE A 69 -2.60 31.03 -10.91
CA ILE A 69 -2.61 30.28 -9.66
C ILE A 69 -3.99 29.59 -9.54
N GLY A 70 -4.00 28.32 -9.12
CA GLY A 70 -5.26 27.62 -8.87
C GLY A 70 -6.04 28.31 -7.75
N LEU A 71 -7.36 28.46 -7.90
CA LEU A 71 -8.23 29.13 -6.93
C LEU A 71 -9.49 28.29 -6.71
N ASP A 72 -9.68 27.80 -5.50
CA ASP A 72 -10.96 27.35 -4.96
C ASP A 72 -11.53 28.48 -4.08
N HIS A 73 -12.73 28.95 -4.41
CA HIS A 73 -13.31 30.11 -3.75
C HIS A 73 -14.82 29.98 -3.53
N SER A 74 -15.33 30.72 -2.55
CA SER A 74 -16.77 30.92 -2.40
C SER A 74 -17.10 32.27 -1.78
N VAL A 75 -18.32 32.75 -2.03
CA VAL A 75 -18.89 33.96 -1.44
C VAL A 75 -20.07 33.52 -0.60
N ARG A 76 -20.02 33.77 0.71
CA ARG A 76 -20.99 33.20 1.66
C ARG A 76 -21.23 34.08 2.87
N THR A 77 -22.43 34.04 3.39
CA THR A 77 -22.72 34.40 4.77
C THR A 77 -22.31 33.26 5.72
N ILE A 78 -22.18 33.55 7.02
CA ILE A 78 -21.88 32.50 8.03
C ILE A 78 -22.94 31.37 8.00
N PRO A 79 -24.26 31.64 8.00
CA PRO A 79 -25.27 30.59 7.90
C PRO A 79 -25.12 29.70 6.66
N GLU A 80 -24.79 30.27 5.50
CA GLU A 80 -24.59 29.51 4.26
C GLU A 80 -23.32 28.65 4.30
N ALA A 81 -22.23 29.17 4.89
CA ALA A 81 -21.01 28.41 5.10
C ALA A 81 -21.24 27.21 6.03
N LEU A 82 -21.94 27.43 7.14
CA LEU A 82 -22.27 26.37 8.11
C LEU A 82 -23.26 25.35 7.54
N SER A 83 -24.24 25.78 6.75
CA SER A 83 -25.19 24.88 6.08
C SER A 83 -24.48 23.93 5.13
N VAL A 84 -23.56 24.41 4.29
CA VAL A 84 -22.82 23.51 3.39
C VAL A 84 -21.85 22.62 4.14
N ALA A 85 -21.22 23.10 5.21
CA ALA A 85 -20.42 22.25 6.09
C ALA A 85 -21.25 21.16 6.81
N HIS A 86 -22.55 21.38 7.03
CA HIS A 86 -23.43 20.35 7.57
C HIS A 86 -23.62 19.18 6.58
N ASP A 87 -23.81 19.52 5.31
CA ASP A 87 -24.12 18.57 4.24
C ASP A 87 -22.88 17.95 3.58
N ASP A 88 -21.71 18.58 3.67
CA ASP A 88 -20.44 18.09 3.15
C ASP A 88 -19.32 18.12 4.20
N VAL A 89 -18.94 16.93 4.65
CA VAL A 89 -17.86 16.74 5.63
C VAL A 89 -16.51 17.28 5.13
N LYS A 90 -16.24 17.31 3.82
CA LYS A 90 -15.00 17.87 3.29
C LYS A 90 -14.95 19.39 3.51
N VAL A 91 -16.07 20.07 3.34
CA VAL A 91 -16.21 21.51 3.61
C VAL A 91 -16.10 21.77 5.12
N ALA A 92 -16.72 20.93 5.96
CA ALA A 92 -16.57 21.03 7.41
C ALA A 92 -15.10 20.98 7.84
N LEU A 93 -14.33 20.02 7.31
CA LEU A 93 -12.90 19.91 7.59
C LEU A 93 -12.11 21.15 7.14
N SER A 94 -12.44 21.71 5.98
CA SER A 94 -11.81 22.93 5.48
C SER A 94 -12.11 24.14 6.37
N LEU A 95 -13.34 24.32 6.85
CA LEU A 95 -13.71 25.44 7.72
C LEU A 95 -13.00 25.42 9.07
N LEU A 96 -12.60 24.25 9.57
CA LEU A 96 -11.79 24.11 10.79
C LEU A 96 -10.38 24.71 10.66
N ASP A 97 -9.97 25.03 9.43
CA ASP A 97 -8.68 25.66 9.09
C ASP A 97 -8.82 27.15 8.77
N SER A 98 -9.99 27.74 9.02
CA SER A 98 -10.26 29.14 8.70
C SER A 98 -9.28 30.08 9.41
N ARG A 99 -8.70 31.00 8.65
CA ARG A 99 -7.76 32.02 9.11
C ARG A 99 -8.05 33.34 8.42
N HIS A 100 -8.10 34.40 9.22
CA HIS A 100 -8.30 35.76 8.72
C HIS A 100 -7.14 36.22 7.82
N VAL A 101 -7.47 36.75 6.64
CA VAL A 101 -6.50 37.39 5.71
C VAL A 101 -6.61 38.91 5.80
N THR A 102 -7.81 39.46 5.56
CA THR A 102 -8.11 40.90 5.59
C THR A 102 -9.62 41.19 5.74
N GLY A 103 -10.00 42.44 6.00
CA GLY A 103 -11.39 42.89 6.20
C GLY A 103 -11.86 42.79 7.65
N ASP A 104 -13.14 42.46 7.84
CA ASP A 104 -13.77 42.35 9.16
C ASP A 104 -13.26 41.12 9.95
N ARG A 105 -12.43 41.39 10.96
CA ARG A 105 -11.83 40.34 11.81
C ARG A 105 -12.87 39.67 12.70
N GLU A 106 -13.85 40.41 13.18
CA GLU A 106 -14.90 39.91 14.07
C GLU A 106 -15.77 38.89 13.32
N LEU A 107 -16.12 39.19 12.07
CA LEU A 107 -16.85 38.26 11.21
C LEU A 107 -16.09 36.94 11.00
N THR A 108 -14.76 37.01 10.86
CA THR A 108 -13.93 35.81 10.72
C THR A 108 -13.91 35.00 12.01
N GLN A 109 -13.79 35.66 13.16
CA GLN A 109 -13.79 35.00 14.47
C GLN A 109 -15.11 34.26 14.72
N GLN A 110 -16.24 34.90 14.38
CA GLN A 110 -17.56 34.28 14.47
C GLN A 110 -17.68 33.02 13.60
N LEU A 111 -17.14 33.02 12.37
CA LEU A 111 -17.10 31.82 11.55
C LEU A 111 -16.29 30.70 12.21
N VAL A 112 -15.08 31.01 12.70
CA VAL A 112 -14.17 30.04 13.32
C VAL A 112 -14.84 29.37 14.52
N GLU A 113 -15.44 30.16 15.40
CA GLU A 113 -16.14 29.68 16.59
C GLU A 113 -17.36 28.83 16.24
N ALA A 114 -18.20 29.32 15.32
CA ALA A 114 -19.41 28.61 14.91
C ALA A 114 -19.10 27.29 14.19
N ALA A 115 -18.07 27.27 13.33
CA ALA A 115 -17.62 26.05 12.65
C ALA A 115 -17.06 25.02 13.63
N ALA A 116 -16.22 25.45 14.58
CA ALA A 116 -15.69 24.57 15.63
C ALA A 116 -16.82 23.99 16.50
N GLU A 117 -17.80 24.81 16.87
CA GLU A 117 -18.94 24.39 17.69
C GLU A 117 -19.88 23.44 16.94
N GLN A 118 -20.16 23.71 15.65
CA GLN A 118 -20.91 22.78 14.81
C GLN A 118 -20.18 21.44 14.67
N TRP A 119 -18.86 21.48 14.47
CA TRP A 119 -18.07 20.26 14.37
C TRP A 119 -18.11 19.45 15.68
N ARG A 120 -17.85 20.06 16.84
CA ARG A 120 -17.93 19.36 18.14
C ARG A 120 -19.27 18.65 18.36
N ARG A 121 -20.39 19.30 17.99
CA ARG A 121 -21.74 18.73 18.12
C ARG A 121 -22.04 17.60 17.13
N THR A 122 -21.34 17.54 16.00
CA THR A 122 -21.66 16.63 14.88
C THR A 122 -20.57 15.60 14.58
N ALA A 123 -19.37 15.74 15.17
CA ALA A 123 -18.17 14.99 14.83
C ALA A 123 -18.40 13.48 14.83
N VAL A 124 -18.93 12.91 15.93
CA VAL A 124 -19.16 11.45 16.03
C VAL A 124 -20.02 10.90 14.89
N ARG A 125 -21.02 11.66 14.42
CA ARG A 125 -21.85 11.26 13.27
C ARG A 125 -21.12 11.45 11.94
N GLN A 126 -20.48 12.61 11.75
CA GLN A 126 -19.75 12.94 10.53
C GLN A 126 -18.53 12.04 10.29
N LEU A 127 -17.91 11.54 11.35
CA LEU A 127 -16.77 10.62 11.29
C LEU A 127 -17.10 9.30 10.58
N VAL A 128 -18.36 8.82 10.62
CA VAL A 128 -18.77 7.61 9.89
C VAL A 128 -18.64 7.84 8.38
N ARG A 129 -19.24 8.92 7.88
CA ARG A 129 -19.15 9.32 6.47
C ARG A 129 -17.71 9.64 6.07
N LEU A 130 -16.95 10.30 6.96
CA LEU A 130 -15.54 10.60 6.71
C LEU A 130 -14.69 9.32 6.58
N ARG A 131 -14.97 8.30 7.40
CA ARG A 131 -14.30 7.00 7.32
C ARG A 131 -14.58 6.31 5.98
N GLU A 132 -15.82 6.31 5.51
CA GLU A 132 -16.18 5.74 4.20
C GLU A 132 -15.42 6.42 3.05
N ILE A 133 -15.41 7.76 3.03
CA ILE A 133 -14.65 8.54 2.03
C ILE A 133 -13.14 8.25 2.12
N THR A 134 -12.63 8.08 3.34
CA THR A 134 -11.21 7.80 3.59
C THR A 134 -10.82 6.41 3.10
N LEU A 135 -11.62 5.38 3.40
CA LEU A 135 -11.37 4.02 2.92
C LEU A 135 -11.44 3.93 1.39
N ALA A 136 -12.37 4.64 0.75
CA ALA A 136 -12.44 4.72 -0.70
C ALA A 136 -11.18 5.37 -1.30
N ARG A 137 -10.69 6.45 -0.69
CA ARG A 137 -9.43 7.11 -1.09
C ARG A 137 -8.23 6.19 -0.90
N TRP A 138 -8.11 5.52 0.24
CA TRP A 138 -7.02 4.57 0.50
C TRP A 138 -7.01 3.42 -0.50
N LYS A 139 -8.19 2.90 -0.89
CA LYS A 139 -8.29 1.87 -1.93
C LYS A 139 -7.76 2.37 -3.29
N ALA A 140 -7.97 3.63 -3.63
CA ALA A 140 -7.54 4.22 -4.88
C ALA A 140 -6.04 4.57 -4.90
N HIS A 141 -5.49 5.06 -3.79
CA HIS A 141 -4.12 5.58 -3.72
C HIS A 141 -3.12 4.63 -3.05
N GLY A 142 -3.60 3.61 -2.36
CA GLY A 142 -2.79 2.65 -1.60
C GLY A 142 -2.28 3.20 -0.27
N GLU A 143 -1.31 2.48 0.31
CA GLU A 143 -0.76 2.72 1.64
C GLU A 143 0.65 3.32 1.51
N LEU A 144 0.81 4.60 1.84
CA LEU A 144 2.07 5.33 1.61
C LEU A 144 3.25 4.66 2.34
N ALA A 145 2.99 4.05 3.49
CA ALA A 145 3.95 3.30 4.29
C ALA A 145 4.69 2.18 3.53
N PHE A 146 4.07 1.64 2.47
CA PHE A 146 4.58 0.46 1.80
C PHE A 146 4.83 0.67 0.31
N LEU A 147 4.35 1.76 -0.28
CA LEU A 147 4.51 1.97 -1.73
C LEU A 147 5.92 2.44 -2.06
N LEU A 148 6.53 1.85 -3.09
CA LEU A 148 7.78 2.37 -3.66
C LEU A 148 7.58 3.71 -4.39
N GLU A 149 6.37 3.91 -4.92
CA GLU A 149 5.91 5.15 -5.51
C GLU A 149 4.51 5.49 -4.99
N GLY A 150 4.43 6.51 -4.12
CA GLY A 150 3.22 6.84 -3.38
C GLY A 150 2.80 8.30 -3.54
N ASP A 151 1.50 8.56 -3.42
CA ASP A 151 0.96 9.92 -3.32
C ASP A 151 1.10 10.44 -1.88
N LEU A 152 1.92 11.46 -1.67
CA LEU A 152 2.22 12.03 -0.35
C LEU A 152 1.00 12.69 0.31
N LYS A 153 -0.03 13.01 -0.46
CA LYS A 153 -1.20 13.73 -0.01
C LYS A 153 -2.38 12.79 0.22
N GLU A 154 -2.73 11.99 -0.78
CA GLU A 154 -3.98 11.24 -0.81
C GLU A 154 -3.86 9.80 -0.30
N ALA A 155 -2.68 9.16 -0.37
CA ALA A 155 -2.50 7.78 0.11
C ALA A 155 -2.68 7.65 1.63
N ALA A 156 -2.90 6.42 2.13
CA ALA A 156 -3.04 6.16 3.55
C ALA A 156 -1.75 6.51 4.30
N GLY A 157 -1.87 7.27 5.39
CA GLY A 157 -0.76 7.87 6.11
C GLY A 157 -0.27 9.20 5.52
N GLY A 158 -0.89 9.69 4.45
CA GLY A 158 -0.54 10.94 3.78
C GLY A 158 -1.06 12.20 4.47
N LEU A 159 -0.74 13.37 3.90
CA LEU A 159 -1.08 14.68 4.47
C LEU A 159 -2.58 14.88 4.70
N ARG A 160 -3.44 14.28 3.87
CA ARG A 160 -4.90 14.38 4.04
C ARG A 160 -5.38 13.66 5.30
N ASP A 161 -4.71 12.58 5.73
CA ASP A 161 -5.03 11.87 6.98
C ASP A 161 -4.69 12.71 8.21
N VAL A 162 -3.64 13.53 8.16
CA VAL A 162 -3.33 14.49 9.23
C VAL A 162 -4.46 15.52 9.41
N GLY A 163 -5.11 15.93 8.31
CA GLY A 163 -6.30 16.76 8.37
C GLY A 163 -7.44 16.10 9.16
N ILE A 164 -7.62 14.79 8.99
CA ILE A 164 -8.62 14.02 9.74
C ILE A 164 -8.23 13.91 11.22
N LEU A 165 -6.96 13.62 11.51
CA LEU A 165 -6.46 13.58 12.90
C LEU A 165 -6.73 14.89 13.62
N ARG A 166 -6.41 16.03 12.98
CA ARG A 166 -6.70 17.35 13.53
C ARG A 166 -8.18 17.57 13.81
N ALA A 167 -9.06 17.14 12.90
CA ALA A 167 -10.49 17.25 13.10
C ALA A 167 -10.98 16.36 14.26
N ILE A 168 -10.46 15.15 14.42
CA ILE A 168 -10.76 14.30 15.58
C ILE A 168 -10.34 15.00 16.89
N ALA A 169 -9.16 15.63 16.91
CA ALA A 169 -8.68 16.39 18.07
C ALA A 169 -9.53 17.62 18.37
N GLN A 170 -9.87 18.43 17.35
CA GLN A 170 -10.73 19.61 17.50
C GLN A 170 -12.17 19.25 17.89
N GLY A 171 -12.63 18.05 17.53
CA GLY A 171 -13.90 17.49 18.00
C GLY A 171 -13.88 17.07 19.47
N GLY A 172 -12.73 17.12 20.15
CA GLY A 172 -12.57 16.72 21.56
C GLY A 172 -12.66 15.21 21.78
N LEU A 173 -12.46 14.40 20.74
CA LEU A 173 -12.69 12.95 20.79
C LEU A 173 -11.46 12.16 21.26
N ALA A 174 -10.26 12.61 20.85
CA ALA A 174 -9.00 12.01 21.23
C ALA A 174 -7.84 12.98 20.99
N ASP A 175 -6.77 12.88 21.79
CA ASP A 175 -5.49 13.52 21.44
C ASP A 175 -4.76 12.67 20.39
N THR A 176 -5.02 13.00 19.13
CA THR A 176 -4.47 12.34 17.94
C THR A 176 -3.20 13.02 17.43
N MET A 177 -3.02 14.32 17.73
CA MET A 177 -1.92 15.13 17.20
C MET A 177 -0.68 15.05 18.09
N ARG A 178 -0.28 13.84 18.48
CA ARG A 178 0.89 13.60 19.34
C ARG A 178 2.18 14.15 18.72
N PRO A 179 3.25 14.42 19.50
CA PRO A 179 4.51 14.96 18.97
C PRO A 179 5.07 14.20 17.75
N ALA A 180 4.99 12.86 17.75
CA ALA A 180 5.42 12.04 16.62
C ALA A 180 4.62 12.30 15.34
N VAL A 181 3.29 12.47 15.44
CA VAL A 181 2.41 12.79 14.30
C VAL A 181 2.73 14.19 13.76
N ARG A 182 2.96 15.16 14.66
CA ARG A 182 3.37 16.52 14.25
C ARG A 182 4.70 16.50 13.50
N ALA A 183 5.68 15.73 13.99
CA ALA A 183 6.98 15.60 13.33
C ALA A 183 6.87 14.92 11.96
N ALA A 184 6.08 13.84 11.86
CA ALA A 184 5.80 13.15 10.60
C ALA A 184 5.10 14.08 9.59
N HIS A 185 4.10 14.85 10.04
CA HIS A 185 3.41 15.84 9.21
C HIS A 185 4.36 16.88 8.61
N LEU A 186 5.23 17.45 9.43
CA LEU A 186 6.22 18.44 8.96
C LEU A 186 7.17 17.84 7.92
N ARG A 187 7.71 16.64 8.19
CA ARG A 187 8.61 15.97 7.23
C ARG A 187 7.93 15.60 5.91
N LEU A 188 6.64 15.23 5.93
CA LEU A 188 5.88 15.00 4.70
C LEU A 188 5.60 16.30 3.94
N LEU A 189 5.35 17.41 4.64
CA LEU A 189 5.24 18.73 4.01
C LEU A 189 6.57 19.13 3.37
N ASP A 190 7.69 18.98 4.07
CA ASP A 190 9.02 19.29 3.53
C ASP A 190 9.32 18.42 2.29
N THR A 191 8.96 17.14 2.34
CA THR A 191 9.12 16.21 1.22
C THR A 191 8.28 16.63 0.01
N ARG A 192 7.05 17.07 0.23
CA ARG A 192 6.17 17.58 -0.83
C ARG A 192 6.68 18.90 -1.41
N ASP A 193 7.17 19.81 -0.57
CA ASP A 193 7.76 21.08 -1.01
C ASP A 193 9.01 20.84 -1.87
N ALA A 194 9.90 19.94 -1.45
CA ALA A 194 11.08 19.55 -2.21
C ALA A 194 10.72 18.84 -3.54
N LEU A 195 9.67 18.01 -3.56
CA LEU A 195 9.16 17.39 -4.78
C LEU A 195 8.66 18.44 -5.77
N HIS A 196 7.85 19.39 -5.32
CA HIS A 196 7.35 20.46 -6.16
C HIS A 196 8.48 21.37 -6.67
N ALA A 197 9.48 21.68 -5.84
CA ALA A 197 10.65 22.44 -6.25
C ALA A 197 11.50 21.69 -7.30
N THR A 198 11.63 20.37 -7.16
CA THR A 198 12.38 19.53 -8.10
C THR A 198 11.70 19.46 -9.46
N VAL A 199 10.37 19.25 -9.49
CA VAL A 199 9.63 19.04 -10.74
C VAL A 199 9.17 20.37 -11.37
N GLY A 200 9.08 21.45 -10.60
CA GLY A 200 8.64 22.76 -11.07
C GLY A 200 7.14 22.88 -11.35
N ARG A 201 6.32 21.96 -10.82
CA ARG A 201 4.86 21.95 -10.96
C ARG A 201 4.21 21.19 -9.81
N ARG A 202 2.88 21.28 -9.71
CA ARG A 202 2.08 20.51 -8.75
C ARG A 202 2.15 19.00 -9.06
N VAL A 203 2.77 18.23 -8.17
CA VAL A 203 2.86 16.76 -8.23
C VAL A 203 2.89 16.21 -6.81
N ASP A 204 1.89 15.40 -6.46
CA ASP A 204 1.82 14.80 -5.12
C ASP A 204 2.39 13.37 -5.09
N ARG A 205 2.62 12.74 -6.24
CA ARG A 205 3.18 11.38 -6.35
C ARG A 205 4.71 11.41 -6.42
N LEU A 206 5.36 10.83 -5.40
CA LEU A 206 6.80 10.63 -5.37
C LEU A 206 7.15 9.37 -6.17
N VAL A 207 7.71 9.55 -7.37
CA VAL A 207 8.14 8.45 -8.26
C VAL A 207 9.62 8.15 -8.11
N ALA A 208 10.06 6.98 -8.58
CA ALA A 208 11.42 6.50 -8.35
C ALA A 208 12.51 7.46 -8.86
N GLN A 209 12.26 8.11 -10.00
CA GLN A 209 13.20 9.01 -10.69
C GLN A 209 13.50 10.28 -9.90
N GLU A 210 12.53 10.79 -9.14
CA GLU A 210 12.67 12.07 -8.42
C GLU A 210 13.31 11.91 -7.04
N ARG A 211 13.31 10.70 -6.47
CA ARG A 211 13.73 10.45 -5.07
C ARG A 211 15.12 10.96 -4.74
N ALA A 212 16.09 10.78 -5.65
CA ALA A 212 17.47 11.20 -5.40
C ALA A 212 17.62 12.74 -5.34
N SER A 213 16.89 13.46 -6.19
CA SER A 213 16.88 14.92 -6.21
C SER A 213 16.17 15.49 -4.98
N VAL A 214 15.03 14.91 -4.62
CA VAL A 214 14.27 15.29 -3.42
C VAL A 214 15.07 15.01 -2.14
N ALA A 215 15.74 13.86 -2.05
CA ALA A 215 16.59 13.51 -0.91
C ALA A 215 17.70 14.54 -0.70
N ARG A 216 18.36 14.96 -1.80
CA ARG A 216 19.43 15.96 -1.76
C ARG A 216 18.96 17.32 -1.25
N LEU A 217 17.80 17.79 -1.69
CA LEU A 217 17.21 19.04 -1.19
C LEU A 217 16.87 18.98 0.31
N LEU A 218 16.57 17.79 0.82
CA LEU A 218 16.21 17.55 2.22
C LEU A 218 17.41 17.15 3.10
N GLY A 219 18.64 17.18 2.55
CA GLY A 219 19.86 16.81 3.27
C GLY A 219 19.92 15.34 3.69
N LEU A 220 19.28 14.44 2.93
CA LEU A 220 19.35 13.00 3.15
C LEU A 220 20.43 12.34 2.28
N ASP A 221 20.94 11.20 2.75
CA ASP A 221 22.02 10.46 2.09
C ASP A 221 21.66 10.04 0.66
N ASP A 222 20.48 9.44 0.48
CA ASP A 222 20.01 8.97 -0.82
C ASP A 222 18.47 8.87 -0.92
N GLY A 223 17.99 8.46 -2.09
CA GLY A 223 16.56 8.27 -2.35
C GLY A 223 15.92 7.11 -1.56
N ASP A 224 16.71 6.17 -1.07
CA ASP A 224 16.22 5.03 -0.28
C ASP A 224 16.04 5.45 1.20
N ALA A 225 16.93 6.28 1.73
CA ALA A 225 16.78 6.96 3.02
C ALA A 225 15.52 7.85 3.03
N LEU A 226 15.25 8.56 1.92
CA LEU A 226 14.00 9.30 1.75
C LEU A 226 12.77 8.39 1.82
N LEU A 227 12.78 7.28 1.08
CA LEU A 227 11.66 6.35 1.06
C LEU A 227 11.41 5.73 2.44
N ARG A 228 12.45 5.33 3.17
CA ARG A 228 12.32 4.83 4.55
C ARG A 228 11.73 5.88 5.49
N ARG A 229 12.13 7.15 5.36
CA ARG A 229 11.59 8.25 6.16
C ARG A 229 10.11 8.47 5.88
N VAL A 230 9.73 8.56 4.60
CA VAL A 230 8.32 8.68 4.17
C VAL A 230 7.49 7.50 4.68
N ALA A 231 8.02 6.27 4.56
CA ALA A 231 7.34 5.06 5.03
C ALA A 231 7.09 5.11 6.55
N SER A 232 8.10 5.48 7.34
CA SER A 232 7.99 5.63 8.80
C SER A 232 7.00 6.72 9.21
N ASP A 233 7.01 7.86 8.51
CA ASP A 233 6.10 8.98 8.75
C ASP A 233 4.65 8.58 8.44
N ALA A 234 4.42 7.94 7.30
CA ALA A 234 3.12 7.42 6.90
C ALA A 234 2.59 6.39 7.89
N ARG A 235 3.42 5.43 8.34
CA ARG A 235 3.05 4.49 9.40
C ARG A 235 2.58 5.24 10.64
N THR A 236 3.36 6.21 11.13
CA THR A 236 3.03 7.00 12.32
C THR A 236 1.64 7.66 12.22
N ILE A 237 1.31 8.19 11.04
CA ILE A 237 0.03 8.87 10.78
C ILE A 237 -1.12 7.85 10.70
N THR A 238 -1.01 6.80 9.88
CA THR A 238 -2.02 5.73 9.77
C THR A 238 -2.32 5.14 11.14
N HIS A 239 -1.27 4.93 11.92
CA HIS A 239 -1.33 4.38 13.25
C HIS A 239 -2.10 5.26 14.25
N ALA A 240 -1.89 6.57 14.22
CA ALA A 240 -2.67 7.52 15.01
C ALA A 240 -4.12 7.60 14.53
N LEU A 241 -4.37 7.38 13.24
CA LEU A 241 -5.71 7.43 12.67
C LEU A 241 -6.54 6.22 13.06
N ASP A 242 -5.95 5.03 13.07
CA ASP A 242 -6.60 3.83 13.60
C ASP A 242 -6.99 3.99 15.07
N ASP A 243 -6.10 4.56 15.90
CA ASP A 243 -6.41 4.86 17.30
C ASP A 243 -7.60 5.84 17.40
N GLY A 244 -7.61 6.86 16.54
CA GLY A 244 -8.69 7.86 16.45
C GLY A 244 -10.03 7.25 16.05
N TRP A 245 -10.04 6.36 15.04
CA TRP A 245 -11.24 5.64 14.62
C TRP A 245 -11.77 4.72 15.70
N ARG A 246 -10.90 3.97 16.37
CA ARG A 246 -11.30 3.09 17.47
C ARG A 246 -11.90 3.89 18.64
N MET A 247 -11.35 5.07 18.94
CA MET A 247 -11.94 5.93 19.96
C MET A 247 -13.33 6.42 19.55
N ALA A 248 -13.49 6.87 18.31
CA ALA A 248 -14.79 7.29 17.80
C ALA A 248 -15.83 6.16 17.84
N ASP A 249 -15.43 4.93 17.48
CA ASP A 249 -16.29 3.75 17.57
C ASP A 249 -16.70 3.46 19.02
N ARG A 250 -15.77 3.52 19.99
CA ARG A 250 -16.10 3.35 21.42
C ARG A 250 -17.08 4.40 21.93
N LEU A 251 -16.92 5.66 21.54
CA LEU A 251 -17.84 6.74 21.92
C LEU A 251 -19.23 6.53 21.34
N ARG A 252 -19.33 6.01 20.11
CA ARG A 252 -20.59 5.73 19.43
C ARG A 252 -21.31 4.49 19.97
N SER A 253 -20.58 3.40 20.17
CA SER A 253 -21.16 2.12 20.61
C SER A 253 -21.47 2.09 22.10
N GLY A 254 -20.93 3.03 22.88
CA GLY A 254 -20.97 2.97 24.34
C GLY A 254 -20.14 1.81 24.89
N ARG A 255 -19.98 1.74 26.22
CA ARG A 255 -19.32 0.61 26.87
C ARG A 255 -20.33 -0.53 27.04
N ARG A 256 -20.01 -1.73 26.56
CA ARG A 256 -20.88 -2.91 26.77
C ARG A 256 -20.72 -3.40 28.21
N ARG A 257 -21.72 -3.10 29.04
CA ARG A 257 -21.77 -3.53 30.44
C ARG A 257 -22.69 -4.73 30.59
N GLY A 258 -22.27 -5.70 31.39
CA GLY A 258 -23.12 -6.79 31.86
C GLY A 258 -24.18 -6.30 32.85
N ALA A 259 -25.07 -7.20 33.26
CA ALA A 259 -26.12 -6.92 34.23
C ALA A 259 -25.56 -6.41 35.59
N ASP A 260 -24.32 -6.76 35.90
CA ASP A 260 -23.57 -6.34 37.10
C ASP A 260 -22.79 -5.01 36.91
N GLY A 261 -22.99 -4.33 35.78
CA GLY A 261 -22.31 -3.08 35.45
C GLY A 261 -20.83 -3.22 35.03
N LYS A 262 -20.29 -4.45 34.99
CA LYS A 262 -18.88 -4.69 34.61
C LYS A 262 -18.72 -4.80 33.08
N PRO A 263 -17.51 -4.53 32.53
CA PRO A 263 -17.25 -4.74 31.10
C PRO A 263 -17.49 -6.20 30.71
N GLN A 264 -18.25 -6.43 29.64
CA GLN A 264 -18.47 -7.78 29.12
C GLN A 264 -17.16 -8.29 28.49
N ARG A 265 -16.68 -9.46 28.97
CA ARG A 265 -15.49 -10.13 28.45
C ARG A 265 -15.87 -11.49 27.86
N ARG A 266 -15.42 -11.77 26.64
CA ARG A 266 -15.67 -13.06 25.96
C ARG A 266 -14.34 -13.77 25.73
N PRO A 267 -14.16 -15.02 26.19
CA PRO A 267 -12.96 -15.79 25.88
C PRO A 267 -12.81 -15.98 24.36
N VAL A 268 -11.61 -15.72 23.84
CA VAL A 268 -11.29 -15.87 22.41
C VAL A 268 -10.28 -16.99 22.21
N ALA A 269 -9.22 -16.98 23.01
CA ALA A 269 -8.19 -18.00 23.03
C ALA A 269 -7.64 -18.13 24.46
N ARG A 270 -6.78 -19.12 24.71
CA ARG A 270 -6.09 -19.23 26.00
C ARG A 270 -5.39 -17.89 26.29
N ASP A 271 -5.66 -17.31 27.46
CA ASP A 271 -5.08 -16.03 27.92
C ASP A 271 -5.54 -14.76 27.16
N VAL A 272 -6.48 -14.88 26.22
CA VAL A 272 -6.95 -13.77 25.36
C VAL A 272 -8.47 -13.67 25.42
N VAL A 273 -8.98 -12.47 25.69
CA VAL A 273 -10.42 -12.19 25.74
C VAL A 273 -10.76 -10.98 24.88
N GLU A 274 -11.94 -10.99 24.28
CA GLU A 274 -12.54 -9.81 23.65
C GLU A 274 -13.17 -8.92 24.74
N GLN A 275 -12.88 -7.62 24.69
CA GLN A 275 -13.56 -6.60 25.47
C GLN A 275 -13.77 -5.35 24.61
N ASP A 276 -15.02 -4.87 24.51
CA ASP A 276 -15.38 -3.67 23.75
C ASP A 276 -14.91 -3.70 22.27
N GLY A 277 -14.89 -4.87 21.65
CA GLY A 277 -14.46 -5.07 20.26
C GLY A 277 -12.94 -5.09 20.06
N GLU A 278 -12.15 -5.15 21.13
CA GLU A 278 -10.69 -5.27 21.08
C GLU A 278 -10.22 -6.51 21.85
N LEU A 279 -9.08 -7.08 21.46
CA LEU A 279 -8.44 -8.16 22.21
C LEU A 279 -7.63 -7.61 23.38
N VAL A 280 -7.95 -8.12 24.56
CA VAL A 280 -7.27 -7.83 25.83
C VAL A 280 -6.77 -9.10 26.49
N LEU A 281 -5.77 -8.96 27.35
CA LEU A 281 -5.26 -10.08 28.12
C LEU A 281 -6.28 -10.53 29.18
N ALA A 282 -6.40 -11.85 29.32
CA ALA A 282 -7.06 -12.43 30.48
C ALA A 282 -6.30 -12.03 31.76
N ARG A 283 -7.01 -11.88 32.89
CA ARG A 283 -6.36 -11.51 34.15
C ARG A 283 -5.30 -12.53 34.58
N THR A 284 -5.53 -13.80 34.29
CA THR A 284 -4.62 -14.92 34.57
C THR A 284 -3.33 -14.88 33.74
N ALA A 285 -3.35 -14.17 32.60
CA ALA A 285 -2.18 -14.03 31.72
C ALA A 285 -1.17 -13.01 32.27
N ILE A 286 -1.65 -12.08 33.10
CA ILE A 286 -0.84 -11.01 33.68
C ILE A 286 -0.21 -11.54 34.96
N GLY A 287 1.06 -11.92 34.88
CA GLY A 287 1.82 -12.45 36.01
C GLY A 287 3.29 -12.04 35.94
N ALA A 288 4.06 -12.38 36.98
CA ALA A 288 5.47 -12.02 37.10
C ALA A 288 6.36 -12.65 36.02
N ARG A 289 5.92 -13.77 35.40
CA ARG A 289 6.62 -14.45 34.31
C ARG A 289 5.61 -14.88 33.24
N PRO A 290 5.29 -13.99 32.28
CA PRO A 290 4.39 -14.30 31.20
C PRO A 290 4.95 -15.42 30.32
N ASP A 291 4.06 -16.20 29.70
CA ASP A 291 4.45 -17.22 28.72
C ASP A 291 5.14 -16.56 27.50
N PRO A 292 6.35 -17.01 27.08
CA PRO A 292 7.05 -16.44 25.93
C PRO A 292 6.24 -16.49 24.62
N SER A 293 5.34 -17.47 24.47
CA SER A 293 4.48 -17.61 23.28
C SER A 293 3.32 -16.62 23.23
N LEU A 294 3.03 -15.91 24.34
CA LEU A 294 1.81 -15.13 24.49
C LEU A 294 1.64 -14.06 23.41
N SER A 295 2.72 -13.34 23.06
CA SER A 295 2.67 -12.28 22.04
C SER A 295 2.26 -12.80 20.66
N VAL A 296 2.84 -13.92 20.22
CA VAL A 296 2.48 -14.56 18.94
C VAL A 296 1.07 -15.16 18.99
N ARG A 297 0.65 -15.73 20.13
CA ARG A 297 -0.72 -16.26 20.30
C ARG A 297 -1.79 -15.17 20.27
N VAL A 298 -1.52 -14.00 20.86
CA VAL A 298 -2.41 -12.84 20.77
C VAL A 298 -2.51 -12.35 19.33
N ALA A 299 -1.40 -12.30 18.60
CA ALA A 299 -1.40 -11.95 17.19
C ALA A 299 -2.22 -12.95 16.36
N ALA A 300 -1.99 -14.25 16.53
CA ALA A 300 -2.77 -15.28 15.85
C ALA A 300 -4.28 -15.15 16.12
N ALA A 301 -4.67 -14.93 17.39
CA ALA A 301 -6.07 -14.72 17.77
C ALA A 301 -6.66 -13.44 17.12
N ALA A 302 -5.90 -12.35 17.08
CA ALA A 302 -6.30 -11.10 16.43
C ALA A 302 -6.53 -11.30 14.94
N ALA A 303 -5.61 -11.98 14.26
CA ALA A 303 -5.70 -12.21 12.82
C ALA A 303 -6.89 -13.11 12.46
N VAL A 304 -7.12 -14.19 13.22
CA VAL A 304 -8.25 -15.11 12.95
C VAL A 304 -9.59 -14.45 13.23
N THR A 305 -9.72 -13.71 14.33
CA THR A 305 -10.98 -13.03 14.70
C THR A 305 -11.21 -11.72 13.95
N GLN A 306 -10.16 -11.19 13.32
CA GLN A 306 -10.11 -9.84 12.73
C GLN A 306 -10.44 -8.74 13.74
N LEU A 307 -10.24 -9.02 15.03
CA LEU A 307 -10.41 -8.05 16.09
C LEU A 307 -9.09 -7.32 16.35
N PRO A 308 -9.12 -6.00 16.48
CA PRO A 308 -7.93 -5.22 16.82
C PRO A 308 -7.37 -5.61 18.20
N ILE A 309 -6.05 -5.64 18.35
CA ILE A 309 -5.41 -5.75 19.66
C ILE A 309 -5.49 -4.39 20.36
N ALA A 310 -5.93 -4.38 21.62
CA ALA A 310 -6.00 -3.16 22.41
C ALA A 310 -4.59 -2.59 22.65
N ARG A 311 -4.46 -1.25 22.62
CA ARG A 311 -3.18 -0.55 22.84
C ARG A 311 -2.46 -1.01 24.11
N ALA A 312 -3.17 -1.04 25.24
CA ALA A 312 -2.61 -1.45 26.52
C ALA A 312 -2.09 -2.91 26.50
N THR A 313 -2.72 -3.78 25.71
CA THR A 313 -2.25 -5.15 25.51
C THR A 313 -0.93 -5.17 24.75
N CYS A 314 -0.82 -4.42 23.66
CA CYS A 314 0.44 -4.35 22.90
C CYS A 314 1.58 -3.75 23.72
N GLU A 315 1.32 -2.64 24.43
CA GLU A 315 2.31 -2.00 25.31
C GLU A 315 2.77 -2.96 26.41
N TRP A 316 1.84 -3.70 27.03
CA TRP A 316 2.18 -4.69 28.04
C TRP A 316 2.99 -5.85 27.46
N LEU A 317 2.60 -6.38 26.30
CA LEU A 317 3.34 -7.47 25.64
C LEU A 317 4.77 -7.02 25.29
N ALA A 318 4.94 -5.81 24.77
CA ALA A 318 6.26 -5.28 24.41
C ALA A 318 7.15 -5.07 25.65
N ALA A 319 6.57 -4.66 26.78
CA ALA A 319 7.32 -4.38 27.99
C ALA A 319 7.63 -5.61 28.85
N TYR A 320 6.74 -6.62 28.87
CA TYR A 320 6.77 -7.69 29.87
C TYR A 320 6.84 -9.11 29.29
N CYS A 321 6.56 -9.31 28.00
CA CYS A 321 6.70 -10.64 27.41
C CYS A 321 8.19 -10.98 27.28
N PRO A 322 8.65 -12.12 27.83
CA PRO A 322 10.06 -12.51 27.70
C PRO A 322 10.40 -12.83 26.24
N PRO A 323 11.69 -12.76 25.85
CA PRO A 323 12.11 -13.17 24.52
C PRO A 323 11.78 -14.64 24.27
N LEU A 324 11.47 -14.98 23.02
CA LEU A 324 11.22 -16.36 22.62
C LEU A 324 12.53 -17.18 22.77
N PRO A 325 12.51 -18.34 23.44
CA PRO A 325 13.67 -19.23 23.50
C PRO A 325 14.00 -19.78 22.11
N ALA A 326 15.21 -20.32 21.93
CA ALA A 326 15.62 -21.02 20.72
C ALA A 326 15.92 -22.50 21.06
N PRO A 327 15.16 -23.48 20.51
CA PRO A 327 14.02 -23.31 19.61
C PRO A 327 12.79 -22.70 20.30
N TRP A 328 11.89 -22.10 19.51
CA TRP A 328 10.63 -21.58 20.02
C TRP A 328 9.76 -22.69 20.63
N PRO A 329 8.88 -22.38 21.61
CA PRO A 329 7.90 -23.33 22.09
C PRO A 329 6.94 -23.73 20.95
N PRO A 330 6.46 -24.99 20.89
CA PRO A 330 5.53 -25.43 19.83
C PRO A 330 4.31 -24.52 19.69
N ALA A 331 3.73 -24.04 20.80
CA ALA A 331 2.60 -23.12 20.79
C ALA A 331 2.89 -21.77 20.11
N ALA A 332 4.14 -21.29 20.13
CA ALA A 332 4.54 -20.07 19.41
C ALA A 332 4.68 -20.33 17.92
N ARG A 333 5.29 -21.47 17.53
CA ARG A 333 5.37 -21.90 16.13
C ARG A 333 3.98 -22.09 15.52
N ASP A 334 3.10 -22.81 16.19
CA ASP A 334 1.74 -23.09 15.70
C ASP A 334 0.92 -21.79 15.58
N ALA A 335 1.13 -20.84 16.51
CA ALA A 335 0.54 -19.51 16.44
C ALA A 335 1.09 -18.68 15.27
N LEU A 336 2.39 -18.77 14.96
CA LEU A 336 2.96 -18.11 13.79
C LEU A 336 2.35 -18.66 12.49
N ILE A 337 2.23 -19.98 12.35
CA ILE A 337 1.57 -20.60 11.18
C ILE A 337 0.12 -20.15 11.08
N THR A 338 -0.60 -20.11 12.21
CA THR A 338 -1.98 -19.62 12.27
C THR A 338 -2.09 -18.15 11.85
N LEU A 339 -1.17 -17.30 12.31
CA LEU A 339 -1.08 -15.89 11.94
C LEU A 339 -0.86 -15.73 10.43
N LEU A 340 0.16 -16.41 9.87
CA LEU A 340 0.46 -16.37 8.43
C LEU A 340 -0.70 -16.93 7.59
N GLY A 341 -1.42 -17.93 8.10
CA GLY A 341 -2.58 -18.55 7.45
C GLY A 341 -3.91 -17.81 7.61
N ALA A 342 -3.97 -16.69 8.35
CA ALA A 342 -5.22 -16.03 8.74
C ALA A 342 -5.91 -15.24 7.61
N GLY A 343 -5.32 -15.19 6.41
CA GLY A 343 -5.87 -14.46 5.28
C GLY A 343 -5.99 -12.96 5.60
N LEU A 344 -7.19 -12.38 5.43
CA LEU A 344 -7.41 -10.93 5.51
C LEU A 344 -6.98 -10.29 6.84
N GLY A 345 -6.92 -11.07 7.92
CA GLY A 345 -6.47 -10.56 9.23
C GLY A 345 -4.96 -10.49 9.41
N LEU A 346 -4.15 -11.14 8.55
CA LEU A 346 -2.70 -11.19 8.70
C LEU A 346 -2.09 -9.79 8.68
N VAL A 347 -2.31 -9.04 7.61
CA VAL A 347 -1.64 -7.77 7.36
C VAL A 347 -1.90 -6.73 8.46
N PRO A 348 -3.17 -6.41 8.83
CA PRO A 348 -3.42 -5.38 9.86
C PRO A 348 -2.88 -5.79 11.23
N THR A 349 -2.89 -7.10 11.52
CA THR A 349 -2.35 -7.64 12.77
C THR A 349 -0.84 -7.54 12.81
N TRP A 350 -0.17 -7.92 11.72
CA TRP A 350 1.27 -7.84 11.61
C TRP A 350 1.75 -6.41 11.79
N GLU A 351 1.13 -5.44 11.10
CA GLU A 351 1.47 -4.02 11.24
C GLU A 351 1.22 -3.49 12.66
N THR A 352 0.15 -3.96 13.32
CA THR A 352 -0.08 -3.64 14.73
C THR A 352 1.05 -4.18 15.60
N CYS A 353 1.46 -5.44 15.43
CA CYS A 353 2.53 -6.04 16.22
C CYS A 353 3.89 -5.37 15.93
N ASP A 354 4.13 -5.04 14.67
CA ASP A 354 5.33 -4.39 14.16
C ASP A 354 5.52 -2.99 14.76
N ARG A 355 4.43 -2.24 14.92
CA ARG A 355 4.41 -0.91 15.55
C ARG A 355 4.92 -0.94 16.99
N TYR A 356 4.52 -1.96 17.75
CA TYR A 356 4.87 -2.07 19.17
C TYR A 356 6.18 -2.85 19.39
N GLY A 357 6.93 -3.15 18.33
CA GLY A 357 8.22 -3.83 18.41
C GLY A 357 8.12 -5.33 18.72
N LEU A 358 6.92 -5.91 18.66
CA LEU A 358 6.73 -7.33 18.92
C LEU A 358 7.40 -8.18 17.83
N VAL A 359 7.35 -7.72 16.59
CA VAL A 359 7.96 -8.43 15.46
C VAL A 359 9.49 -8.44 15.57
N ASP A 360 10.13 -7.37 16.04
CA ASP A 360 11.59 -7.35 16.24
C ASP A 360 12.02 -8.36 17.32
N ALA A 361 11.18 -8.58 18.33
CA ALA A 361 11.41 -9.59 19.36
C ALA A 361 11.24 -11.04 18.84
N TRP A 362 10.42 -11.24 17.81
CA TRP A 362 10.24 -12.54 17.16
C TRP A 362 11.36 -12.79 16.14
N LEU A 363 11.62 -11.81 15.28
CA LEU A 363 12.49 -11.91 14.12
C LEU A 363 13.50 -10.76 14.14
N PRO A 364 14.69 -10.93 14.74
CA PRO A 364 15.71 -9.89 14.78
C PRO A 364 16.15 -9.39 13.38
N GLU A 365 16.03 -10.22 12.36
CA GLU A 365 16.34 -9.86 10.97
C GLU A 365 15.35 -8.83 10.39
N TRP A 366 14.17 -8.67 11.02
CA TRP A 366 13.10 -7.80 10.55
C TRP A 366 13.50 -6.33 10.45
N THR A 367 14.31 -5.84 11.40
CA THR A 367 14.78 -4.45 11.41
C THR A 367 15.50 -4.08 10.10
N ARG A 368 16.24 -5.02 9.49
CA ARG A 368 16.92 -4.80 8.20
C ARG A 368 15.95 -4.77 7.02
N MET A 369 14.88 -5.55 7.09
CA MET A 369 13.90 -5.69 6.01
C MET A 369 12.84 -4.58 6.03
N ARG A 370 12.64 -3.96 7.20
CA ARG A 370 11.64 -2.91 7.42
C ARG A 370 11.86 -1.71 6.50
N SER A 371 10.82 -1.38 5.74
CA SER A 371 10.77 -0.31 4.74
C SER A 371 11.90 -0.40 3.71
N LEU A 372 12.49 -1.58 3.50
CA LEU A 372 13.60 -1.71 2.56
C LEU A 372 13.07 -1.52 1.13
N PRO A 373 13.60 -0.53 0.38
CA PRO A 373 13.20 -0.32 -1.01
C PRO A 373 13.55 -1.51 -1.89
N GLN A 374 12.70 -1.77 -2.89
CA GLN A 374 12.98 -2.77 -3.92
C GLN A 374 13.32 -2.05 -5.22
N HIS A 375 14.41 -2.43 -5.89
CA HIS A 375 14.86 -1.74 -7.11
C HIS A 375 14.28 -2.30 -8.40
N ASN A 376 13.63 -3.47 -8.35
CA ASN A 376 12.97 -4.03 -9.53
C ASN A 376 11.59 -3.36 -9.72
N PRO A 377 11.32 -2.71 -10.87
CA PRO A 377 10.15 -1.86 -11.11
C PRO A 377 8.80 -2.57 -11.03
N VAL A 378 8.78 -3.91 -11.03
CA VAL A 378 7.52 -4.65 -10.90
C VAL A 378 6.99 -4.66 -9.47
N HIS A 379 7.85 -4.46 -8.46
CA HIS A 379 7.40 -4.47 -7.07
C HIS A 379 6.57 -3.23 -6.77
N ARG A 380 5.39 -3.46 -6.21
CA ARG A 380 4.57 -2.39 -5.64
C ARG A 380 5.03 -1.97 -4.25
N PHE A 381 5.50 -2.94 -3.46
CA PHE A 381 5.69 -2.79 -2.03
C PHE A 381 7.16 -2.75 -1.60
N THR A 382 7.45 -2.13 -0.46
CA THR A 382 8.68 -2.34 0.32
C THR A 382 8.80 -3.82 0.71
N LEU A 383 10.03 -4.27 0.98
CA LEU A 383 10.31 -5.69 1.24
C LEU A 383 9.47 -6.29 2.35
N ASP A 384 9.44 -5.65 3.52
CA ASP A 384 8.63 -6.09 4.67
C ASP A 384 7.17 -6.35 4.32
N ARG A 385 6.49 -5.39 3.69
CA ARG A 385 5.10 -5.56 3.27
C ARG A 385 4.96 -6.64 2.20
N HIS A 386 5.91 -6.75 1.28
CA HIS A 386 5.94 -7.79 0.26
C HIS A 386 5.99 -9.19 0.87
N LEU A 387 6.84 -9.43 1.87
CA LEU A 387 6.95 -10.73 2.55
C LEU A 387 5.64 -11.14 3.24
N VAL A 388 5.00 -10.20 3.94
CA VAL A 388 3.70 -10.44 4.61
C VAL A 388 2.59 -10.63 3.57
N GLN A 389 2.61 -9.87 2.46
CA GLN A 389 1.67 -10.02 1.37
C GLN A 389 1.84 -11.37 0.66
N ALA A 390 3.07 -11.82 0.41
CA ALA A 390 3.35 -13.12 -0.19
C ALA A 390 2.81 -14.27 0.66
N ALA A 391 2.96 -14.19 1.99
CA ALA A 391 2.33 -15.15 2.90
C ALA A 391 0.79 -15.11 2.85
N TYR A 392 0.19 -13.92 2.74
CA TYR A 392 -1.24 -13.76 2.53
C TYR A 392 -1.71 -14.41 1.21
N GLU A 393 -1.06 -14.14 0.09
CA GLU A 393 -1.43 -14.72 -1.21
C GLU A 393 -1.23 -16.25 -1.22
N ALA A 394 -0.21 -16.73 -0.49
CA ALA A 394 0.05 -18.17 -0.35
C ALA A 394 -1.11 -18.94 0.30
N THR A 395 -1.97 -18.27 1.09
CA THR A 395 -3.16 -18.90 1.69
C THR A 395 -4.08 -19.53 0.65
N ALA A 396 -4.16 -18.94 -0.56
CA ALA A 396 -4.98 -19.44 -1.67
C ALA A 396 -4.51 -20.81 -2.20
N PHE A 397 -3.23 -21.16 -1.99
CA PHE A 397 -2.61 -22.37 -2.55
C PHE A 397 -2.33 -23.45 -1.49
N THR A 398 -2.70 -23.20 -0.23
CA THR A 398 -2.48 -24.14 0.88
C THR A 398 -3.13 -25.50 0.67
N ARG A 399 -4.24 -25.57 -0.06
CA ARG A 399 -4.95 -26.83 -0.37
C ARG A 399 -4.34 -27.62 -1.52
N GLU A 400 -3.38 -27.04 -2.24
CA GLU A 400 -2.72 -27.68 -3.39
C GLU A 400 -1.39 -28.34 -3.01
N VAL A 401 -0.95 -28.20 -1.76
CA VAL A 401 0.34 -28.69 -1.27
C VAL A 401 0.15 -29.60 -0.06
N GLY A 402 1.04 -30.59 0.09
CA GLY A 402 1.02 -31.49 1.25
C GLY A 402 1.54 -30.85 2.55
N ARG A 403 2.25 -29.72 2.44
CA ARG A 403 2.87 -28.98 3.55
C ARG A 403 2.51 -27.50 3.53
N PRO A 404 1.25 -27.13 3.83
CA PRO A 404 0.78 -25.75 3.78
C PRO A 404 1.55 -24.82 4.73
N ASP A 405 1.99 -25.35 5.87
CA ASP A 405 2.84 -24.67 6.84
C ASP A 405 4.20 -24.25 6.25
N LEU A 406 4.87 -25.15 5.52
CA LEU A 406 6.13 -24.83 4.84
C LEU A 406 5.94 -23.88 3.65
N LEU A 407 4.79 -23.93 2.97
CA LEU A 407 4.45 -22.95 1.93
C LEU A 407 4.30 -21.54 2.53
N LEU A 408 3.58 -21.40 3.64
CA LEU A 408 3.39 -20.11 4.30
C LEU A 408 4.70 -19.54 4.82
N LEU A 409 5.53 -20.36 5.48
CA LEU A 409 6.87 -19.95 5.92
C LEU A 409 7.79 -19.64 4.74
N GLY A 410 7.79 -20.48 3.71
CA GLY A 410 8.59 -20.27 2.50
C GLY A 410 8.23 -18.96 1.81
N ALA A 411 6.93 -18.65 1.67
CA ALA A 411 6.45 -17.38 1.13
C ALA A 411 6.86 -16.18 1.98
N PHE A 412 6.76 -16.29 3.30
CA PHE A 412 7.18 -15.24 4.21
C PHE A 412 8.71 -15.00 4.22
N LEU A 413 9.52 -16.01 3.89
CA LEU A 413 10.99 -15.95 4.00
C LEU A 413 11.72 -15.88 2.64
N HIS A 414 11.05 -16.05 1.51
CA HIS A 414 11.69 -16.26 0.20
C HIS A 414 12.71 -15.18 -0.19
N ASP A 415 12.46 -13.95 0.25
CA ASP A 415 13.26 -12.78 -0.12
C ASP A 415 14.09 -12.24 1.06
N VAL A 416 14.25 -13.01 2.14
CA VAL A 416 14.99 -12.58 3.34
C VAL A 416 16.43 -12.16 3.04
N GLY A 417 17.02 -12.64 1.95
CA GLY A 417 18.37 -12.25 1.52
C GLY A 417 18.48 -10.84 0.93
N LYS A 418 17.38 -10.17 0.55
CA LYS A 418 17.42 -8.82 -0.05
C LYS A 418 18.00 -7.80 0.94
N GLY A 419 18.94 -6.98 0.49
CA GLY A 419 19.69 -6.03 1.32
C GLY A 419 20.99 -6.61 1.92
N LEU A 420 21.29 -7.89 1.68
CA LEU A 420 22.61 -8.46 1.90
C LEU A 420 23.44 -8.41 0.61
N SER A 421 24.76 -8.49 0.74
CA SER A 421 25.68 -8.53 -0.42
C SER A 421 25.63 -9.88 -1.12
N GLY A 422 25.44 -9.90 -2.43
CA GLY A 422 25.43 -11.11 -3.27
C GLY A 422 24.06 -11.44 -3.85
N ASP A 423 23.91 -12.63 -4.43
CA ASP A 423 22.63 -13.12 -4.91
C ASP A 423 21.70 -13.39 -3.71
N HIS A 424 20.57 -12.66 -3.66
CA HIS A 424 19.63 -12.70 -2.53
C HIS A 424 19.02 -14.08 -2.29
N SER A 425 18.89 -14.95 -3.30
CA SER A 425 18.40 -16.31 -3.13
C SER A 425 19.46 -17.18 -2.46
N LEU A 426 20.74 -17.03 -2.86
CA LEU A 426 21.86 -17.79 -2.31
C LEU A 426 22.19 -17.37 -0.87
N VAL A 427 22.28 -16.07 -0.60
CA VAL A 427 22.58 -15.56 0.76
C VAL A 427 21.36 -15.61 1.67
N GLY A 428 20.15 -15.55 1.11
CA GLY A 428 18.90 -15.67 1.87
C GLY A 428 18.64 -17.09 2.37
N ALA A 429 19.05 -18.12 1.63
CA ALA A 429 18.83 -19.52 2.01
C ALA A 429 19.35 -19.87 3.42
N PRO A 430 20.63 -19.66 3.78
CA PRO A 430 21.11 -19.95 5.13
C PRO A 430 20.48 -19.06 6.21
N VAL A 431 20.07 -17.83 5.87
CA VAL A 431 19.34 -16.95 6.80
C VAL A 431 17.95 -17.52 7.10
N ALA A 432 17.22 -17.95 6.07
CA ALA A 432 15.94 -18.61 6.22
C ALA A 432 16.05 -19.92 7.01
N GLY A 433 17.12 -20.70 6.78
CA GLY A 433 17.43 -21.90 7.55
C GLY A 433 17.63 -21.62 9.03
N GLY A 434 18.42 -20.59 9.37
CA GLY A 434 18.61 -20.15 10.76
C GLY A 434 17.30 -19.68 11.43
N ILE A 435 16.45 -18.96 10.69
CA ILE A 435 15.12 -18.55 11.19
C ILE A 435 14.24 -19.78 11.42
N ALA A 436 14.16 -20.71 10.47
CA ALA A 436 13.37 -21.95 10.58
C ALA A 436 13.82 -22.81 11.77
N GLN A 437 15.13 -22.97 11.96
CA GLN A 437 15.70 -23.67 13.11
C GLN A 437 15.33 -22.99 14.42
N ARG A 438 15.42 -21.65 14.48
CA ARG A 438 15.05 -20.88 15.68
C ARG A 438 13.57 -21.00 16.01
N ILE A 439 12.69 -21.03 15.00
CA ILE A 439 11.25 -21.30 15.15
C ILE A 439 10.98 -22.75 15.63
N GLY A 440 11.98 -23.64 15.53
CA GLY A 440 11.88 -25.02 16.00
C GLY A 440 11.34 -25.99 14.95
N LEU A 441 11.62 -25.75 13.67
CA LEU A 441 11.41 -26.76 12.62
C LEU A 441 12.48 -27.86 12.75
N PRO A 442 12.12 -29.13 12.47
CA PRO A 442 13.09 -30.21 12.45
C PRO A 442 14.06 -30.08 11.25
N PRO A 443 15.26 -30.68 11.30
CA PRO A 443 16.32 -30.45 10.31
C PRO A 443 15.91 -30.70 8.86
N GLU A 444 15.07 -31.70 8.60
CA GLU A 444 14.55 -32.03 7.27
C GLU A 444 13.65 -30.92 6.70
N GLU A 445 12.87 -30.25 7.55
CA GLU A 445 12.01 -29.14 7.14
C GLU A 445 12.79 -27.85 6.99
N VAL A 446 13.81 -27.64 7.82
CA VAL A 446 14.77 -26.54 7.65
C VAL A 446 15.43 -26.64 6.27
N ALA A 447 15.88 -27.83 5.87
CA ALA A 447 16.47 -28.06 4.55
C ALA A 447 15.49 -27.76 3.40
N VAL A 448 14.19 -28.06 3.57
CA VAL A 448 13.15 -27.68 2.60
C VAL A 448 13.03 -26.16 2.52
N ILE A 449 12.94 -25.44 3.64
CA ILE A 449 12.85 -23.97 3.64
C ILE A 449 14.07 -23.34 2.95
N GLU A 450 15.28 -23.78 3.29
CA GLU A 450 16.49 -23.28 2.61
C GLU A 450 16.42 -23.50 1.10
N LYS A 451 15.95 -24.67 0.67
CA LYS A 451 15.81 -25.01 -0.74
C LYS A 451 14.73 -24.19 -1.44
N LEU A 452 13.59 -23.93 -0.78
CA LEU A 452 12.55 -23.05 -1.30
C LEU A 452 13.09 -21.64 -1.53
N VAL A 453 13.77 -21.06 -0.53
CA VAL A 453 14.38 -19.72 -0.64
C VAL A 453 15.45 -19.70 -1.72
N ARG A 454 16.30 -20.73 -1.80
CA ARG A 454 17.37 -20.81 -2.82
C ARG A 454 16.82 -20.90 -4.25
N LEU A 455 15.68 -21.55 -4.44
CA LEU A 455 15.13 -21.88 -5.76
C LEU A 455 13.86 -21.09 -6.11
N HIS A 456 13.45 -20.08 -5.32
CA HIS A 456 12.15 -19.42 -5.50
C HIS A 456 11.98 -18.75 -6.88
N LEU A 457 13.07 -18.31 -7.52
CA LEU A 457 13.07 -17.76 -8.88
C LEU A 457 13.19 -18.82 -9.99
N LEU A 458 13.48 -20.09 -9.67
CA LEU A 458 13.78 -21.13 -10.66
C LEU A 458 12.63 -21.33 -11.65
N LEU A 459 11.41 -21.52 -11.15
CA LEU A 459 10.26 -21.79 -12.02
C LEU A 459 9.90 -20.58 -12.89
N PRO A 460 9.74 -19.35 -12.36
CA PRO A 460 9.51 -18.17 -13.19
C PRO A 460 10.58 -17.92 -14.25
N ASP A 461 11.85 -18.08 -13.91
CA ASP A 461 12.97 -17.81 -14.82
C ASP A 461 13.06 -18.86 -15.93
N VAL A 462 12.95 -20.15 -15.60
CA VAL A 462 13.00 -21.22 -16.61
C VAL A 462 11.78 -21.15 -17.51
N ALA A 463 10.59 -20.98 -16.94
CA ALA A 463 9.34 -20.93 -17.70
C ALA A 463 9.34 -19.84 -18.79
N THR A 464 10.02 -18.72 -18.55
CA THR A 464 9.99 -17.55 -19.44
C THR A 464 11.22 -17.40 -20.33
N ARG A 465 12.33 -18.08 -20.02
CA ARG A 465 13.61 -17.92 -20.73
C ARG A 465 14.13 -19.17 -21.43
N ARG A 466 13.52 -20.35 -21.21
CA ARG A 466 13.97 -21.63 -21.77
C ARG A 466 12.87 -22.30 -22.58
N ASP A 467 13.27 -23.27 -23.41
CA ASP A 467 12.35 -24.12 -24.15
C ASP A 467 11.81 -25.24 -23.25
N LEU A 468 10.50 -25.26 -23.02
CA LEU A 468 9.84 -26.26 -22.17
C LEU A 468 9.66 -27.62 -22.85
N SER A 469 9.91 -27.69 -24.16
CA SER A 469 9.95 -28.93 -24.93
C SER A 469 11.30 -29.64 -24.86
N ASP A 470 12.37 -28.93 -24.47
CA ASP A 470 13.70 -29.50 -24.34
C ASP A 470 13.80 -30.44 -23.12
N PRO A 471 14.08 -31.74 -23.31
CA PRO A 471 14.22 -32.70 -22.22
C PRO A 471 15.37 -32.37 -21.27
N VAL A 472 16.41 -31.68 -21.73
CA VAL A 472 17.54 -31.26 -20.89
C VAL A 472 17.10 -30.20 -19.90
N THR A 473 16.29 -29.24 -20.33
CA THR A 473 15.66 -28.23 -19.47
C THR A 473 14.84 -28.89 -18.37
N ILE A 474 13.94 -29.83 -18.72
CA ILE A 474 13.10 -30.54 -17.73
C ILE A 474 13.95 -31.35 -16.75
N ARG A 475 14.95 -32.09 -17.25
CA ARG A 475 15.86 -32.88 -16.40
C ARG A 475 16.65 -32.01 -15.43
N SER A 476 17.10 -30.84 -15.88
CA SER A 476 17.86 -29.90 -15.05
C SER A 476 17.02 -29.35 -13.91
N VAL A 477 15.76 -28.98 -14.18
CA VAL A 477 14.82 -28.53 -13.15
C VAL A 477 14.47 -29.67 -12.20
N ALA A 478 14.18 -30.87 -12.71
CA ALA A 478 13.90 -32.05 -11.89
C ALA A 478 15.08 -32.37 -10.95
N ALA A 479 16.32 -32.35 -11.44
CA ALA A 479 17.50 -32.57 -10.63
C ALA A 479 17.70 -31.50 -9.55
N ALA A 480 17.44 -30.23 -9.86
CA ALA A 480 17.53 -29.14 -8.88
C ALA A 480 16.44 -29.25 -7.79
N VAL A 481 15.21 -29.55 -8.19
CA VAL A 481 14.04 -29.61 -7.28
C VAL A 481 14.01 -30.91 -6.47
N GLY A 482 14.48 -32.03 -7.04
CA GLY A 482 14.68 -33.32 -6.36
C GLY A 482 13.43 -34.16 -6.14
N ASP A 483 12.32 -33.57 -5.69
CA ASP A 483 11.11 -34.30 -5.32
C ASP A 483 9.81 -33.53 -5.64
N THR A 484 8.69 -34.26 -5.72
CA THR A 484 7.38 -33.71 -6.10
C THR A 484 6.75 -32.82 -5.03
N THR A 485 7.14 -32.98 -3.75
CA THR A 485 6.65 -32.13 -2.65
C THR A 485 7.27 -30.74 -2.75
N THR A 486 8.60 -30.66 -2.89
CA THR A 486 9.33 -29.41 -3.11
C THR A 486 8.86 -28.71 -4.38
N LEU A 487 8.60 -29.44 -5.46
CA LEU A 487 8.07 -28.86 -6.70
C LEU A 487 6.71 -28.17 -6.49
N SER A 488 5.79 -28.84 -5.78
CA SER A 488 4.47 -28.28 -5.47
C SER A 488 4.56 -27.03 -4.60
N LEU A 489 5.48 -27.02 -3.61
CA LEU A 489 5.75 -25.86 -2.77
C LEU A 489 6.34 -24.69 -3.57
N LEU A 490 7.34 -24.93 -4.42
CA LEU A 490 7.90 -23.91 -5.32
C LEU A 490 6.85 -23.35 -6.28
N HIS A 491 5.92 -24.18 -6.76
CA HIS A 491 4.84 -23.73 -7.63
C HIS A 491 3.82 -22.85 -6.88
N GLY A 492 3.45 -23.22 -5.65
CA GLY A 492 2.64 -22.36 -4.77
C GLY A 492 3.34 -21.03 -4.47
N LEU A 493 4.62 -21.08 -4.11
CA LEU A 493 5.45 -19.92 -3.80
C LEU A 493 5.56 -18.95 -4.98
N ALA A 494 5.88 -19.44 -6.18
CA ALA A 494 6.00 -18.61 -7.38
C ALA A 494 4.70 -17.87 -7.73
N ARG A 495 3.54 -18.49 -7.49
CA ARG A 495 2.23 -17.85 -7.71
C ARG A 495 1.93 -16.81 -6.64
N ALA A 496 2.21 -17.12 -5.38
CA ALA A 496 2.00 -16.20 -4.26
C ALA A 496 2.89 -14.95 -4.37
N ASP A 497 4.18 -15.11 -4.66
CA ASP A 497 5.13 -14.01 -4.86
C ASP A 497 4.72 -13.11 -6.05
N ALA A 498 4.30 -13.71 -7.16
CA ALA A 498 3.85 -12.94 -8.31
C ALA A 498 2.56 -12.14 -8.02
N GLN A 499 1.63 -12.68 -7.23
CA GLN A 499 0.43 -11.98 -6.79
C GLN A 499 0.77 -10.82 -5.83
N ALA A 500 1.71 -11.04 -4.92
CA ALA A 500 2.17 -10.02 -3.96
C ALA A 500 2.95 -8.86 -4.64
N THR A 501 3.73 -9.18 -5.67
CA THR A 501 4.51 -8.19 -6.43
C THR A 501 3.60 -7.20 -7.17
N GLY A 502 2.51 -7.70 -7.77
CA GLY A 502 1.47 -6.91 -8.41
C GLY A 502 1.06 -7.39 -9.80
N PRO A 503 0.01 -6.81 -10.40
CA PRO A 503 -0.58 -7.29 -11.67
C PRO A 503 0.36 -7.19 -12.88
N ALA A 504 1.44 -6.40 -12.80
CA ALA A 504 2.46 -6.33 -13.85
C ALA A 504 3.43 -7.52 -13.81
N ALA A 505 3.62 -8.16 -12.65
CA ALA A 505 4.52 -9.30 -12.49
C ALA A 505 3.91 -10.59 -13.05
N TRP A 506 2.59 -10.75 -12.90
CA TRP A 506 1.84 -11.94 -13.30
C TRP A 506 0.97 -11.70 -14.53
N SER A 507 1.04 -12.61 -15.51
CA SER A 507 0.09 -12.66 -16.63
C SER A 507 -0.44 -14.08 -16.80
N GLU A 508 -1.65 -14.22 -17.37
CA GLU A 508 -2.25 -15.53 -17.66
C GLU A 508 -1.32 -16.39 -18.54
N TRP A 509 -0.57 -15.76 -19.44
CA TRP A 509 0.45 -16.43 -20.25
C TRP A 509 1.61 -16.98 -19.40
N LYS A 510 2.20 -16.17 -18.50
CA LYS A 510 3.27 -16.64 -17.60
C LYS A 510 2.77 -17.78 -16.70
N GLY A 511 1.54 -17.66 -16.19
CA GLY A 511 0.92 -18.72 -15.38
C GLY A 511 0.80 -20.04 -16.12
N ARG A 512 0.38 -20.02 -17.40
CA ARG A 512 0.33 -21.23 -18.24
C ARG A 512 1.71 -21.84 -18.48
N LEU A 513 2.75 -21.04 -18.69
CA LEU A 513 4.11 -21.54 -18.88
C LEU A 513 4.65 -22.21 -17.63
N ILE A 514 4.47 -21.60 -16.45
CA ILE A 514 4.89 -22.17 -15.18
C ILE A 514 4.13 -23.48 -14.91
N ALA A 515 2.83 -23.51 -15.15
CA ALA A 515 2.02 -24.72 -14.98
C ALA A 515 2.45 -25.87 -15.92
N ASP A 516 2.76 -25.57 -17.19
CA ASP A 516 3.26 -26.59 -18.13
C ASP A 516 4.64 -27.12 -17.71
N LEU A 517 5.55 -26.24 -17.29
CA LEU A 517 6.85 -26.64 -16.75
C LEU A 517 6.67 -27.56 -15.54
N VAL A 518 5.86 -27.15 -14.55
CA VAL A 518 5.61 -27.94 -13.34
C VAL A 518 5.02 -29.30 -13.68
N ARG A 519 4.03 -29.37 -14.57
CA ARG A 519 3.44 -30.65 -15.01
C ARG A 519 4.48 -31.58 -15.62
N ARG A 520 5.35 -31.08 -16.49
CA ARG A 520 6.41 -31.89 -17.13
C ARG A 520 7.46 -32.36 -16.13
N VAL A 521 7.89 -31.49 -15.22
CA VAL A 521 8.87 -31.83 -14.17
C VAL A 521 8.26 -32.82 -13.18
N HIS A 522 6.98 -32.68 -12.84
CA HIS A 522 6.27 -33.62 -11.97
C HIS A 522 6.26 -35.02 -12.59
N ILE A 523 5.89 -35.16 -13.86
CA ILE A 523 5.93 -36.44 -14.58
C ILE A 523 7.35 -37.02 -14.56
N ALA A 524 8.38 -36.20 -14.80
CA ALA A 524 9.77 -36.65 -14.79
C ALA A 524 10.23 -37.14 -13.41
N LEU A 525 9.79 -36.50 -12.32
CA LEU A 525 10.11 -36.90 -10.96
C LEU A 525 9.34 -38.15 -10.51
N ASP A 526 8.08 -38.27 -10.92
CA ASP A 526 7.20 -39.37 -10.51
C ASP A 526 7.47 -40.66 -11.30
N THR A 527 7.68 -40.55 -12.61
CA THR A 527 7.81 -41.70 -13.52
C THR A 527 9.22 -41.94 -14.05
N GLY A 528 10.13 -40.98 -13.89
CA GLY A 528 11.45 -41.00 -14.53
C GLY A 528 11.43 -40.69 -16.04
N VAL A 529 10.24 -40.49 -16.64
CA VAL A 529 10.08 -40.26 -18.08
C VAL A 529 10.20 -38.77 -18.41
N LEU A 530 11.08 -38.44 -19.36
CA LEU A 530 11.20 -37.08 -19.89
C LEU A 530 10.35 -36.90 -21.14
N PRO A 531 9.94 -35.65 -21.46
CA PRO A 531 9.26 -35.37 -22.71
C PRO A 531 10.08 -35.89 -23.89
N ALA A 532 9.41 -36.45 -24.90
CA ALA A 532 10.09 -36.75 -26.16
C ALA A 532 10.63 -35.43 -26.74
N PRO A 533 11.89 -35.39 -27.22
CA PRO A 533 12.41 -34.20 -27.88
C PRO A 533 11.48 -33.87 -29.06
N PRO A 534 11.25 -32.58 -29.36
CA PRO A 534 10.45 -32.21 -30.51
C PRO A 534 11.01 -32.90 -31.74
N SER A 535 10.17 -33.67 -32.44
CA SER A 535 10.55 -34.32 -33.69
C SER A 535 11.10 -33.24 -34.62
N PRO A 536 12.32 -33.37 -35.18
CA PRO A 536 12.82 -32.39 -36.13
C PRO A 536 11.77 -32.30 -37.25
N THR A 537 11.15 -31.13 -37.37
CA THR A 537 10.21 -30.86 -38.45
C THR A 537 11.00 -31.03 -39.74
N ARG A 538 10.71 -32.12 -40.48
CA ARG A 538 11.10 -32.23 -41.89
C ARG A 538 10.39 -31.11 -42.64
N ARG A 539 10.98 -29.91 -42.70
CA ARG A 539 10.62 -28.88 -43.66
C ARG A 539 11.77 -27.89 -43.85
N TRP A 540 12.27 -27.90 -45.09
CA TRP A 540 13.21 -26.98 -45.76
C TRP A 540 14.70 -27.26 -45.62
N TRP A 541 15.14 -28.35 -46.24
CA TRP A 541 16.35 -28.27 -47.06
C TRP A 541 15.91 -27.88 -48.49
N PRO A 542 16.39 -26.77 -49.09
CA PRO A 542 16.16 -26.54 -50.50
C PRO A 542 16.79 -27.69 -51.28
N ALA A 543 15.99 -28.36 -52.11
CA ALA A 543 16.45 -29.38 -53.04
C ALA A 543 17.30 -28.74 -54.15
N ARG A 544 18.50 -28.25 -53.82
CA ARG A 544 19.58 -27.95 -54.75
C ARG A 544 20.90 -28.25 -54.03
N CYS A 545 21.30 -29.51 -54.12
CA CYS A 545 22.68 -29.98 -54.15
C CYS A 545 22.63 -31.51 -54.32
N ARG A 546 22.05 -31.96 -55.45
CA ARG A 546 22.35 -33.27 -56.01
C ARG A 546 23.45 -33.05 -57.05
N SER A 547 24.68 -33.22 -56.62
CA SER A 547 25.83 -33.65 -57.43
C SER A 547 27.06 -33.40 -56.57
N TYR A 548 27.52 -34.45 -55.89
CA TYR A 548 28.93 -34.82 -55.91
C TYR A 548 29.00 -36.24 -55.34
N THR A 549 29.23 -37.17 -56.25
CA THR A 549 29.63 -38.55 -55.96
C THR A 549 30.89 -38.52 -55.12
N TRP A 550 30.82 -39.10 -53.91
CA TRP A 550 31.99 -39.39 -53.10
C TRP A 550 32.71 -40.61 -53.70
N THR A 551 33.91 -40.41 -54.22
CA THR A 551 34.91 -41.48 -54.36
C THR A 551 35.88 -41.40 -53.18
N ALA A 552 36.18 -42.56 -52.62
CA ALA A 552 36.97 -42.75 -51.41
C ALA A 552 38.48 -42.66 -51.63
N ASN A 553 39.18 -42.41 -50.52
CA ASN A 553 40.58 -42.74 -50.17
C ASN A 553 41.62 -41.62 -50.10
N GLY A 554 42.31 -41.57 -48.95
CA GLY A 554 43.72 -41.16 -48.84
C GLY A 554 44.00 -39.94 -47.97
N SER A 555 44.49 -40.17 -46.74
CA SER A 555 45.15 -39.24 -45.80
C SER A 555 46.48 -38.65 -46.37
N PRO A 556 47.42 -37.98 -45.63
CA PRO A 556 47.43 -37.37 -44.26
C PRO A 556 48.20 -36.00 -44.08
N TRP A 557 47.83 -35.17 -43.07
CA TRP A 557 48.64 -34.22 -42.23
C TRP A 557 49.57 -33.13 -42.90
N PRO A 558 50.24 -32.12 -42.25
CA PRO A 558 50.39 -31.71 -40.82
C PRO A 558 50.25 -30.15 -40.54
N PRO A 559 50.58 -29.63 -39.32
CA PRO A 559 50.05 -28.35 -38.75
C PRO A 559 51.10 -27.18 -38.60
N PRO A 560 51.08 -26.25 -37.60
CA PRO A 560 50.88 -24.80 -37.80
C PRO A 560 52.03 -23.86 -37.30
N THR A 561 52.03 -22.59 -37.73
CA THR A 561 52.71 -21.40 -37.10
C THR A 561 52.10 -20.14 -37.75
N GLY A 562 51.71 -19.03 -37.15
CA GLY A 562 52.10 -18.33 -35.92
C GLY A 562 52.53 -16.89 -36.29
N ALA A 563 51.64 -15.89 -36.21
CA ALA A 563 51.99 -14.46 -36.17
C ALA A 563 50.78 -13.58 -35.75
N ALA A 564 51.07 -12.59 -34.92
CA ALA A 564 50.14 -11.79 -34.12
C ALA A 564 49.53 -10.56 -34.84
N CYS A 565 48.36 -10.09 -34.36
CA CYS A 565 48.08 -8.70 -33.97
C CYS A 565 46.58 -8.49 -33.65
N SER A 566 46.30 -7.74 -32.57
CA SER A 566 44.96 -7.46 -31.99
C SER A 566 44.20 -6.31 -32.71
N PRO A 567 43.05 -5.81 -32.20
CA PRO A 567 41.76 -5.85 -32.88
C PRO A 567 41.32 -4.51 -33.50
N ARG A 568 40.55 -4.54 -34.59
CA ARG A 568 39.76 -3.41 -35.08
C ARG A 568 38.39 -3.84 -35.58
N TRP A 569 37.34 -3.42 -34.87
CA TRP A 569 35.98 -3.32 -35.39
C TRP A 569 35.85 -2.00 -36.16
N PRO A 570 35.28 -1.98 -37.38
CA PRO A 570 34.78 -0.75 -37.96
C PRO A 570 33.28 -0.58 -37.63
N ALA A 571 32.98 0.63 -37.15
CA ALA A 571 31.65 1.18 -37.03
C ALA A 571 30.99 1.37 -38.41
N ALA A 572 29.67 1.20 -38.47
CA ALA A 572 28.84 1.68 -39.57
C ALA A 572 27.84 2.71 -39.03
N SER A 573 27.88 3.92 -39.60
CA SER A 573 26.85 4.97 -39.52
C SER A 573 26.24 5.16 -40.92
N PRO A 574 25.28 6.08 -41.15
CA PRO A 574 23.85 5.79 -41.18
C PRO A 574 23.22 6.05 -42.56
N CYS A 575 22.12 5.37 -42.89
CA CYS A 575 21.32 5.70 -44.08
C CYS A 575 20.23 6.72 -43.75
N THR A 576 20.29 7.83 -44.47
CA THR A 576 19.36 8.97 -44.49
C THR A 576 18.09 8.69 -45.29
N ALA A 577 16.99 9.23 -44.76
CA ALA A 577 15.91 9.98 -45.42
C ALA A 577 15.05 9.32 -46.52
N TRP A 578 13.77 9.14 -46.20
CA TRP A 578 12.65 9.44 -47.11
C TRP A 578 11.60 10.28 -46.38
N ARG A 579 11.28 11.45 -46.95
CA ARG A 579 10.17 12.35 -46.56
C ARG A 579 8.89 11.88 -47.26
N SER A 580 7.75 11.99 -46.57
CA SER A 580 6.61 12.86 -46.94
C SER A 580 5.29 12.38 -46.34
N SER A 581 4.42 13.36 -46.08
CA SER A 581 2.95 13.24 -45.97
C SER A 581 2.34 13.05 -44.58
N SER A 582 2.00 14.20 -43.99
CA SER A 582 1.08 14.41 -42.86
C SER A 582 -0.32 13.84 -43.11
N PRO A 583 -1.06 13.51 -42.04
CA PRO A 583 -2.47 13.87 -41.98
C PRO A 583 -2.82 14.68 -40.72
N THR A 584 -3.58 15.73 -41.00
CA THR A 584 -4.34 16.64 -40.14
C THR A 584 -5.03 15.99 -38.93
N ARG A 585 -4.83 16.59 -37.74
CA ARG A 585 -5.66 16.37 -36.53
C ARG A 585 -6.88 17.29 -36.55
N PRO A 586 -8.07 16.84 -36.11
CA PRO A 586 -9.24 17.71 -36.00
C PRO A 586 -9.13 18.61 -34.76
N ARG A 587 -9.43 19.89 -34.96
CA ARG A 587 -9.62 20.93 -33.94
C ARG A 587 -10.93 20.66 -33.20
N TRP A 588 -10.89 20.64 -31.87
CA TRP A 588 -12.10 20.77 -31.04
C TRP A 588 -12.30 22.26 -30.71
N THR A 589 -13.37 22.81 -31.27
CA THR A 589 -13.89 24.14 -30.96
C THR A 589 -14.58 24.15 -29.60
N VAL A 590 -14.15 25.07 -28.74
CA VAL A 590 -14.78 25.40 -27.46
C VAL A 590 -15.96 26.33 -27.73
N GLY A 591 -17.18 25.84 -27.49
CA GLY A 591 -18.40 26.63 -27.52
C GLY A 591 -18.69 27.23 -26.14
N ARG A 592 -18.80 28.57 -26.09
CA ARG A 592 -19.32 29.34 -24.95
C ARG A 592 -20.82 29.06 -24.77
N TRP A 593 -21.27 28.90 -23.52
CA TRP A 593 -22.64 29.22 -23.11
C TRP A 593 -22.62 29.90 -21.74
N TRP A 594 -23.20 31.08 -21.68
CA TRP A 594 -23.63 31.77 -20.46
C TRP A 594 -25.15 31.66 -20.33
N SER A 595 -25.65 32.02 -19.15
CA SER A 595 -27.03 32.37 -18.75
C SER A 595 -27.98 31.25 -18.27
N SER A 596 -28.13 31.24 -16.94
CA SER A 596 -29.37 31.37 -16.15
C SER A 596 -30.56 30.44 -16.39
N GLY A 597 -31.15 29.95 -15.27
CA GLY A 597 -32.58 29.69 -15.20
C GLY A 597 -32.97 28.47 -14.37
N SER A 598 -33.56 28.72 -13.20
CA SER A 598 -34.27 27.74 -12.37
C SER A 598 -35.44 27.07 -13.10
N ALA A 599 -35.66 25.77 -12.88
CA ALA A 599 -37.00 25.20 -12.68
C ALA A 599 -36.92 23.72 -12.29
N ARG A 600 -37.73 23.34 -11.30
CA ARG A 600 -38.07 21.97 -10.91
C ARG A 600 -38.69 21.20 -12.06
N ALA A 601 -38.37 19.92 -12.20
CA ALA A 601 -39.34 18.87 -12.56
C ALA A 601 -38.80 17.46 -12.28
N THR A 602 -39.63 16.70 -11.59
CA THR A 602 -39.61 15.25 -11.31
C THR A 602 -39.56 14.36 -12.56
N ALA A 603 -38.85 13.22 -12.48
CA ALA A 603 -38.99 12.08 -13.41
C ALA A 603 -38.42 10.77 -12.75
N PRO A 604 -38.67 9.54 -13.28
CA PRO A 604 -39.41 8.49 -12.56
C PRO A 604 -38.62 7.20 -12.26
N ARG A 605 -39.23 6.32 -11.45
CA ARG A 605 -38.79 4.93 -11.17
C ARG A 605 -38.85 4.04 -12.43
N PRO A 606 -37.96 3.04 -12.58
CA PRO A 606 -38.17 1.93 -13.50
C PRO A 606 -38.84 0.74 -12.81
N THR A 607 -39.62 0.01 -13.61
CA THR A 607 -40.56 -1.06 -13.31
C THR A 607 -39.91 -2.46 -13.24
N ARG A 608 -40.58 -3.35 -12.51
CA ARG A 608 -40.34 -4.81 -12.41
C ARG A 608 -40.97 -5.58 -13.58
N SER A 609 -40.36 -6.70 -13.97
CA SER A 609 -41.01 -7.87 -14.60
C SER A 609 -40.46 -9.16 -13.93
N ARG A 610 -41.26 -9.81 -13.07
CA ARG A 610 -42.09 -11.04 -13.26
C ARG A 610 -41.33 -12.39 -13.23
N TRP A 611 -41.28 -12.99 -12.02
CA TRP A 611 -41.71 -14.35 -11.57
C TRP A 611 -42.08 -15.45 -12.61
N PRO A 612 -41.92 -16.76 -12.29
CA PRO A 612 -42.79 -17.45 -11.32
C PRO A 612 -42.11 -18.36 -10.28
N ALA A 613 -42.85 -18.54 -9.17
CA ALA A 613 -42.62 -19.49 -8.08
C ALA A 613 -43.69 -20.59 -8.10
N THR A 614 -43.31 -21.78 -7.63
CA THR A 614 -44.14 -22.87 -7.07
C THR A 614 -43.15 -23.79 -6.31
N TYR A 615 -43.37 -24.39 -5.13
CA TYR A 615 -44.54 -24.62 -4.27
C TYR A 615 -44.08 -25.00 -2.83
N ALA A 616 -44.93 -24.70 -1.83
CA ALA A 616 -45.18 -25.27 -0.48
C ALA A 616 -44.12 -26.15 0.25
N ALA A 617 -43.65 -25.85 1.47
CA ALA A 617 -44.31 -25.81 2.79
C ALA A 617 -44.48 -27.19 3.50
N ARG A 618 -43.86 -27.33 4.69
CA ARG A 618 -44.48 -27.81 5.97
C ARG A 618 -43.41 -28.07 7.06
N SER A 619 -43.53 -27.37 8.18
CA SER A 619 -43.22 -27.93 9.51
C SER A 619 -44.44 -28.68 10.04
N PRO A 620 -44.26 -29.60 11.00
CA PRO A 620 -44.72 -29.28 12.35
C PRO A 620 -43.73 -29.70 13.46
N ALA A 621 -43.93 -29.08 14.62
CA ALA A 621 -43.32 -29.42 15.90
C ALA A 621 -43.85 -30.76 16.44
N THR A 622 -43.03 -31.49 17.22
CA THR A 622 -43.26 -31.88 18.64
C THR A 622 -42.21 -32.89 19.16
N SER A 623 -41.81 -32.68 20.42
CA SER A 623 -41.41 -33.65 21.46
C SER A 623 -40.50 -34.84 21.11
N ARG A 624 -39.25 -34.80 21.58
CA ARG A 624 -38.72 -35.55 22.73
C ARG A 624 -37.29 -35.14 23.02
#